data_AF-A0A950IK37-F1
#
_entry.id   AF-A0A950IK37-F1
#
_cell.length_a   1.000
_cell.length_b   1.000
_cell.length_c   1.000
_cell.angle_alpha   90.00
_cell.angle_beta   90.00
_cell.angle_gamma   90.00
#
_symmetry.space_group_name_H-M   'P 1'
#
loop_
_entity.id
_entity.type
_entity.pdbx_description
1 polymer ?
#
loop_
_entity_poly.entity_id
_entity_poly.type
_entity_poly.pdbx_seq_one_letter_code
_entity_poly.pdbx_strand_id
1 'polypeptide(L)'
;MLRSRGLRLSKAENTFGIESVVRAERDGDLVHVELQFFPRDQVLPSWLGNPNRVVAVLDDMANTRLPVRAAVPLRDRLRVTVAAPAEVKRFVLRIDGLITGLDSVDVSLQEDDPAFDPAPPPAPAPVVEPPILVDYLAKDFASFKRLILDSIAHELPAMTERHEADVAIAVVEVLAFAADHLSYFQDAVATEAYLQTARRRVSVRRHARLVGYRLHEGCTPRVWMHVEPLTAFELPRGFAVATGSDDAMARRVF
;
A
#
# COMPACT_ATOMS: atom_id res chain seq x y z
N MET A 1 30.25 -45.13 -13.67
CA MET A 1 29.06 -45.20 -12.79
C MET A 1 29.24 -44.17 -11.67
N LEU A 2 28.93 -42.91 -11.93
CA LEU A 2 29.00 -41.87 -10.90
C LEU A 2 27.75 -41.98 -10.03
N ARG A 3 27.94 -42.36 -8.75
CA ARG A 3 26.87 -42.39 -7.75
C ARG A 3 26.55 -40.96 -7.36
N SER A 4 25.40 -40.47 -7.81
CA SER A 4 24.76 -39.25 -7.30
C SER A 4 24.44 -39.44 -5.81
N ARG A 5 25.13 -38.69 -4.94
CA ARG A 5 24.87 -38.63 -3.49
C ARG A 5 23.98 -37.42 -3.23
N GLY A 6 22.79 -37.65 -2.67
CA GLY A 6 21.82 -36.60 -2.37
C GLY A 6 22.21 -35.85 -1.11
N LEU A 7 22.23 -34.52 -1.16
CA LEU A 7 22.52 -33.66 -0.01
C LEU A 7 21.21 -33.19 0.63
N ARG A 8 21.13 -33.18 1.98
CA ARG A 8 20.00 -32.65 2.77
C ARG A 8 20.23 -31.19 3.13
N LEU A 9 19.17 -30.37 3.10
CA LEU A 9 19.24 -28.91 3.17
C LEU A 9 18.38 -28.35 4.32
N SER A 10 18.89 -27.33 5.00
CA SER A 10 18.17 -26.57 6.04
C SER A 10 17.51 -25.32 5.46
N LYS A 11 16.34 -25.01 6.01
CA LYS A 11 15.33 -24.02 5.63
C LYS A 11 15.88 -22.62 5.28
N ALA A 12 15.37 -22.02 4.20
CA ALA A 12 15.53 -20.61 3.88
C ALA A 12 14.43 -19.78 4.58
N GLU A 13 14.79 -18.67 5.22
CA GLU A 13 13.83 -17.64 5.63
C GLU A 13 13.84 -16.55 4.57
N ASN A 14 12.66 -16.19 4.03
CA ASN A 14 12.61 -15.24 2.92
C ASN A 14 11.31 -14.42 2.83
N THR A 15 11.45 -13.16 2.44
CA THR A 15 10.35 -12.19 2.22
C THR A 15 9.91 -12.10 0.75
N PHE A 16 10.69 -12.63 -0.21
CA PHE A 16 10.40 -12.57 -1.65
C PHE A 16 10.35 -13.94 -2.38
N GLY A 17 9.75 -14.95 -1.75
CA GLY A 17 9.22 -16.11 -2.49
C GLY A 17 10.22 -17.15 -3.01
N ILE A 18 11.45 -17.17 -2.49
CA ILE A 18 12.30 -18.39 -2.55
C ILE A 18 11.85 -19.27 -1.38
N GLU A 19 10.93 -20.20 -1.63
CA GLU A 19 10.44 -21.11 -0.58
C GLU A 19 11.45 -22.20 -0.22
N SER A 20 12.24 -22.69 -1.18
CA SER A 20 13.16 -23.79 -0.91
C SER A 20 14.24 -23.99 -1.98
N VAL A 21 15.38 -24.54 -1.54
CA VAL A 21 16.35 -25.20 -2.41
C VAL A 21 15.82 -26.60 -2.73
N VAL A 22 15.62 -26.92 -4.01
CA VAL A 22 15.00 -28.18 -4.45
C VAL A 22 15.98 -29.33 -4.40
N ARG A 23 17.23 -29.07 -4.80
CA ARG A 23 18.25 -30.11 -4.95
C ARG A 23 19.63 -29.48 -4.93
N ALA A 24 20.53 -30.03 -4.12
CA ALA A 24 21.96 -29.77 -4.22
C ALA A 24 22.66 -31.08 -4.57
N GLU A 25 23.48 -31.07 -5.62
CA GLU A 25 24.26 -32.22 -6.06
C GLU A 25 25.72 -31.81 -6.23
N ARG A 26 26.62 -32.59 -5.65
CA ARG A 26 28.06 -32.35 -5.73
C ARG A 26 28.69 -33.30 -6.75
N ASP A 27 29.38 -32.73 -7.72
CA ASP A 27 30.18 -33.45 -8.71
C ASP A 27 31.65 -32.99 -8.59
N GLY A 28 32.41 -33.65 -7.72
CA GLY A 28 33.78 -33.29 -7.40
C GLY A 28 33.91 -31.89 -6.75
N ASP A 29 34.62 -30.99 -7.43
CA ASP A 29 34.83 -29.59 -7.03
C ASP A 29 33.70 -28.65 -7.46
N LEU A 30 32.65 -29.18 -8.08
CA LEU A 30 31.47 -28.43 -8.51
C LEU A 30 30.25 -28.81 -7.67
N VAL A 31 29.50 -27.80 -7.26
CA VAL A 31 28.23 -27.95 -6.56
C VAL A 31 27.14 -27.34 -7.41
N HIS A 32 26.19 -28.16 -7.81
CA HIS A 32 25.00 -27.75 -8.54
C HIS A 32 23.87 -27.55 -7.53
N VAL A 33 23.39 -26.31 -7.41
CA VAL A 33 22.28 -25.93 -6.54
C VAL A 33 21.10 -25.54 -7.43
N GLU A 34 19.99 -26.25 -7.29
CA GLU A 34 18.70 -25.88 -7.90
C GLU A 34 17.82 -25.17 -6.88
N LEU A 35 17.53 -23.91 -7.17
CA LEU A 35 16.66 -23.05 -6.40
C LEU A 35 15.30 -22.96 -7.12
N GLN A 36 14.19 -23.15 -6.42
CA GLN A 36 12.85 -22.94 -6.98
C GLN A 36 12.37 -21.52 -6.68
N PHE A 37 11.84 -20.86 -7.71
CA PHE A 37 11.27 -19.51 -7.60
C PHE A 37 9.78 -19.57 -7.90
N PHE A 38 8.98 -18.94 -7.06
CA PHE A 38 7.59 -18.59 -7.41
C PHE A 38 7.49 -17.07 -7.60
N PRO A 39 7.62 -16.56 -8.83
CA PRO A 39 7.38 -15.14 -9.08
C PRO A 39 5.90 -14.82 -8.80
N ARG A 40 5.62 -13.88 -7.86
CA ARG A 40 4.25 -13.38 -7.60
C ARG A 40 3.57 -12.88 -8.89
N ASP A 41 4.34 -12.41 -9.86
CA ASP A 41 3.87 -11.85 -11.14
C ASP A 41 4.19 -12.71 -12.38
N GLN A 42 4.58 -13.99 -12.22
CA GLN A 42 4.92 -14.93 -13.32
C GLN A 42 6.03 -14.50 -14.31
N VAL A 43 6.64 -13.33 -14.15
CA VAL A 43 7.75 -12.86 -14.99
C VAL A 43 9.07 -13.08 -14.24
N LEU A 44 9.90 -14.00 -14.76
CA LEU A 44 11.28 -14.12 -14.28
C LEU A 44 12.04 -12.83 -14.61
N PRO A 45 12.76 -12.23 -13.66
CA PRO A 45 13.52 -11.02 -13.93
C PRO A 45 14.57 -11.27 -15.01
N SER A 46 14.70 -10.35 -15.98
CA SER A 46 15.65 -10.47 -17.09
C SER A 46 17.12 -10.56 -16.66
N TRP A 47 17.43 -10.19 -15.42
CA TRP A 47 18.76 -10.26 -14.82
C TRP A 47 19.11 -11.62 -14.19
N LEU A 48 18.14 -12.54 -14.02
CA LEU A 48 18.32 -13.83 -13.33
C LEU A 48 19.30 -14.79 -14.04
N GLY A 49 19.67 -14.49 -15.29
CA GLY A 49 20.66 -15.25 -16.06
C GLY A 49 22.09 -14.71 -16.03
N ASN A 50 22.37 -13.69 -15.21
CA ASN A 50 23.72 -13.14 -15.09
C ASN A 50 24.50 -13.84 -13.96
N PRO A 51 25.55 -14.63 -14.26
CA PRO A 51 26.35 -15.30 -13.23
C PRO A 51 27.09 -14.31 -12.30
N ASN A 52 27.31 -13.06 -12.72
CA ASN A 52 27.96 -12.05 -11.88
C ASN A 52 27.06 -11.46 -10.79
N ARG A 53 25.75 -11.76 -10.80
CA ARG A 53 24.80 -11.31 -9.77
C ARG A 53 24.50 -12.36 -8.71
N VAL A 54 24.90 -13.61 -8.94
CA VAL A 54 24.83 -14.67 -7.94
C VAL A 54 26.20 -14.76 -7.29
N VAL A 55 26.26 -14.50 -5.98
CA VAL A 55 27.51 -14.57 -5.22
C VAL A 55 27.38 -15.70 -4.21
N ALA A 56 28.13 -16.78 -4.44
CA ALA A 56 28.33 -17.78 -3.41
C ALA A 56 29.45 -17.32 -2.48
N VAL A 57 29.20 -17.34 -1.18
CA VAL A 57 30.16 -16.91 -0.17
C VAL A 57 30.29 -17.98 0.90
N LEU A 58 31.51 -18.29 1.30
CA LEU A 58 31.76 -19.20 2.42
C LEU A 58 31.20 -18.61 3.70
N ASP A 59 30.58 -19.46 4.53
CA ASP A 59 30.20 -19.12 5.90
C ASP A 59 31.45 -19.18 6.81
N ASP A 60 32.45 -18.37 6.46
CA ASP A 60 33.69 -18.14 7.23
C ASP A 60 33.77 -16.68 7.68
N MET A 61 34.57 -16.39 8.70
CA MET A 61 34.77 -15.02 9.21
C MET A 61 35.32 -14.05 8.15
N ALA A 62 35.84 -14.57 7.03
CA ALA A 62 36.40 -13.81 5.92
C ALA A 62 35.40 -13.53 4.78
N ASN A 63 34.21 -14.15 4.83
CA ASN A 63 33.19 -14.12 3.79
C ASN A 63 33.81 -14.38 2.40
N THR A 64 34.58 -15.46 2.30
CA THR A 64 35.38 -15.78 1.09
C THR A 64 34.47 -16.10 -0.10
N ARG A 65 34.56 -15.32 -1.19
CA ARG A 65 33.74 -15.52 -2.39
C ARG A 65 34.14 -16.79 -3.14
N LEU A 66 33.19 -17.69 -3.36
CA LEU A 66 33.34 -18.85 -4.24
C LEU A 66 32.97 -18.46 -5.67
N PRO A 67 33.75 -18.87 -6.69
CA PRO A 67 33.45 -18.52 -8.06
C PRO A 67 32.21 -19.28 -8.56
N VAL A 68 31.18 -18.52 -8.94
CA VAL A 68 29.98 -19.05 -9.60
C VAL A 68 30.29 -19.25 -11.09
N ARG A 69 30.32 -20.51 -11.53
CA ARG A 69 30.66 -20.89 -12.90
C ARG A 69 29.50 -20.67 -13.87
N ALA A 70 28.27 -20.86 -13.39
CA ALA A 70 27.08 -20.66 -14.20
C ALA A 70 25.87 -20.38 -13.30
N ALA A 71 24.98 -19.50 -13.77
CA ALA A 71 23.64 -19.32 -13.23
C ALA A 71 22.68 -19.39 -14.41
N VAL A 72 21.97 -20.51 -14.54
CA VAL A 72 21.09 -20.78 -15.68
C VAL A 72 19.64 -20.68 -15.21
N PRO A 73 18.87 -19.69 -15.68
CA PRO A 73 17.46 -19.57 -15.36
C PRO A 73 16.67 -20.58 -16.22
N LEU A 74 15.95 -21.47 -15.56
CA LEU A 74 14.86 -22.27 -16.13
C LEU A 74 13.53 -21.58 -15.84
N ARG A 75 12.42 -22.07 -16.43
CA ARG A 75 11.09 -21.44 -16.34
C ARG A 75 10.61 -21.12 -14.92
N ASP A 76 10.91 -21.97 -13.95
CA ASP A 76 10.48 -21.88 -12.55
C ASP A 76 11.63 -22.14 -11.55
N ARG A 77 12.86 -22.29 -12.07
CA ARG A 77 14.03 -22.71 -11.27
C ARG A 77 15.28 -21.98 -11.71
N LEU A 78 16.20 -21.71 -10.80
CA LEU A 78 17.56 -21.26 -11.12
C LEU A 78 18.51 -22.41 -10.80
N ARG A 79 19.28 -22.86 -11.79
CA ARG A 79 20.39 -23.78 -11.55
C ARG A 79 21.67 -22.99 -11.45
N VAL A 80 22.26 -22.97 -10.26
CA VAL A 80 23.54 -22.32 -9.98
C VAL A 80 24.63 -23.39 -9.85
N THR A 81 25.73 -23.22 -10.57
CA THR A 81 26.92 -24.06 -10.45
C THR A 81 28.01 -23.26 -9.76
N VAL A 82 28.35 -23.66 -8.54
CA VAL A 82 29.40 -23.04 -7.72
C VAL A 82 30.62 -23.94 -7.73
N ALA A 83 31.82 -23.38 -7.93
CA ALA A 83 33.05 -24.15 -7.70
C ALA A 83 33.41 -24.07 -6.22
N ALA A 84 33.26 -25.18 -5.51
CA ALA A 84 33.52 -25.30 -4.09
C ALA A 84 34.48 -26.48 -3.84
N PRO A 85 35.72 -26.22 -3.36
CA PRO A 85 36.69 -27.27 -3.05
C PRO A 85 36.13 -28.33 -2.11
N ALA A 86 36.60 -29.57 -2.22
CA ALA A 86 36.19 -30.73 -1.40
C ALA A 86 35.98 -30.42 0.09
N GLU A 87 36.83 -29.56 0.66
CA GLU A 87 36.88 -29.18 2.08
C GLU A 87 35.72 -28.29 2.55
N VAL A 88 34.98 -27.65 1.63
CA VAL A 88 33.87 -26.75 1.96
C VAL A 88 32.65 -27.54 2.40
N LYS A 89 32.23 -27.35 3.66
CA LYS A 89 31.06 -28.00 4.27
C LYS A 89 29.82 -27.12 4.36
N ARG A 90 29.98 -25.79 4.25
CA ARG A 90 28.86 -24.84 4.31
C ARG A 90 29.22 -23.57 3.55
N PHE A 91 28.25 -23.05 2.81
CA PHE A 91 28.37 -21.75 2.16
C PHE A 91 27.00 -21.09 2.05
N VAL A 92 26.98 -19.77 2.04
CA VAL A 92 25.79 -18.94 1.86
C VAL A 92 25.73 -18.51 0.40
N LEU A 93 24.60 -18.74 -0.25
CA LEU A 93 24.35 -18.25 -1.60
C LEU A 93 23.55 -16.95 -1.51
N ARG A 94 24.17 -15.83 -1.88
CA ARG A 94 23.54 -14.50 -1.90
C ARG A 94 23.18 -14.13 -3.33
N ILE A 95 21.96 -13.66 -3.52
CA ILE A 95 21.45 -13.20 -4.81
C ILE A 95 21.17 -11.70 -4.70
N ASP A 96 21.90 -10.90 -5.47
CA ASP A 96 21.69 -9.44 -5.49
C ASP A 96 20.55 -9.08 -6.47
N GLY A 97 19.39 -8.71 -5.92
CA GLY A 97 18.25 -8.16 -6.65
C GLY A 97 18.33 -6.62 -6.76
N LEU A 98 17.95 -6.07 -7.92
CA LEU A 98 18.13 -4.63 -8.24
C LEU A 98 17.17 -3.69 -7.49
N ILE A 99 16.20 -4.21 -6.75
CA ILE A 99 15.16 -3.40 -6.10
C ILE A 99 14.89 -4.05 -4.74
N THR A 100 15.53 -3.50 -3.70
CA THR A 100 15.26 -3.73 -2.27
C THR A 100 15.25 -5.18 -1.76
N GLY A 101 16.35 -5.59 -1.12
CA GLY A 101 16.45 -6.82 -0.35
C GLY A 101 17.63 -7.69 -0.81
N LEU A 102 18.62 -7.87 0.06
CA LEU A 102 19.64 -8.90 -0.10
C LEU A 102 18.98 -10.24 0.23
N ASP A 103 18.63 -11.01 -0.79
CA ASP A 103 18.14 -12.38 -0.59
C ASP A 103 19.36 -13.30 -0.38
N SER A 104 19.44 -13.93 0.79
CA SER A 104 20.49 -14.90 1.10
C SER A 104 19.88 -16.25 1.46
N VAL A 105 20.42 -17.30 0.85
CA VAL A 105 20.04 -18.68 1.10
C VAL A 105 21.24 -19.43 1.66
N ASP A 106 21.13 -19.95 2.88
CA ASP A 106 22.18 -20.78 3.48
C ASP A 106 22.15 -22.19 2.90
N VAL A 107 23.28 -22.64 2.36
CA VAL A 107 23.45 -23.99 1.79
C VAL A 107 24.47 -24.77 2.63
N SER A 108 23.98 -25.75 3.38
CA SER A 108 24.82 -26.69 4.12
C SER A 108 25.09 -27.95 3.28
N LEU A 109 26.36 -28.33 3.16
CA LEU A 109 26.82 -29.55 2.49
C LEU A 109 27.24 -30.56 3.55
N GLN A 110 26.33 -31.43 3.99
CA GLN A 110 26.66 -32.48 4.95
C GLN A 110 26.60 -33.84 4.27
N GLU A 111 27.66 -34.65 4.44
CA GLU A 111 27.69 -36.03 3.95
C GLU A 111 26.69 -36.91 4.73
N ASP A 112 26.04 -37.84 4.03
CA ASP A 112 25.09 -38.81 4.61
C ASP A 112 25.79 -39.67 5.68
N ASP A 113 25.67 -39.28 6.95
CA ASP A 113 26.13 -40.05 8.09
C ASP A 113 24.90 -40.76 8.74
N PRO A 114 24.80 -42.10 8.71
CA PRO A 114 23.57 -42.80 9.09
C PRO A 114 23.29 -42.87 10.60
N ALA A 115 24.08 -42.23 11.46
CA ALA A 115 24.02 -42.36 12.92
C ALA A 115 23.63 -41.07 13.68
N PHE A 116 23.31 -39.98 12.98
CA PHE A 116 22.98 -38.69 13.61
C PHE A 116 21.48 -38.40 13.47
N ASP A 117 20.74 -38.50 14.58
CA ASP A 117 19.37 -38.00 14.70
C ASP A 117 19.40 -36.72 15.57
N PRO A 118 19.67 -35.53 15.00
CA PRO A 118 19.55 -34.31 15.75
C PRO A 118 18.07 -34.03 15.97
N ALA A 119 17.66 -33.89 17.23
CA ALA A 119 16.34 -33.40 17.57
C ALA A 119 16.07 -32.11 16.77
N PRO A 120 14.91 -31.97 16.12
CA PRO A 120 14.60 -30.79 15.32
C PRO A 120 14.80 -29.54 16.18
N PRO A 121 15.50 -28.51 15.68
CA PRO A 121 15.60 -27.25 16.41
C PRO A 121 14.19 -26.79 16.77
N PRO A 122 13.97 -26.29 18.01
CA PRO A 122 12.66 -25.78 18.38
C PRO A 122 12.24 -24.77 17.32
N ALA A 123 11.05 -24.96 16.75
CA ALA A 123 10.51 -24.04 15.76
C ALA A 123 10.69 -22.61 16.31
N PRO A 124 11.28 -21.67 15.55
CA PRO A 124 11.36 -20.29 16.00
C PRO A 124 9.94 -19.87 16.39
N ALA A 125 9.80 -19.35 17.62
CA ALA A 125 8.52 -18.86 18.08
C ALA A 125 8.00 -17.89 17.01
N PRO A 126 6.72 -17.97 16.60
CA PRO A 126 6.19 -17.05 15.61
C PRO A 126 6.50 -15.63 16.09
N VAL A 127 7.32 -14.90 15.33
CA VAL A 127 7.58 -13.49 15.57
C VAL A 127 6.25 -12.81 15.33
N VAL A 128 5.51 -12.56 16.41
CA VAL A 128 4.31 -11.74 16.34
C VAL A 128 4.83 -10.31 16.25
N GLU A 129 5.04 -9.84 15.04
CA GLU A 129 5.29 -8.43 14.80
C GLU A 129 4.09 -7.66 15.36
N PRO A 130 4.30 -6.71 16.28
CA PRO A 130 3.19 -5.96 16.85
C PRO A 130 2.48 -5.24 15.70
N PRO A 131 1.14 -5.38 15.59
CA PRO A 131 0.40 -4.73 14.52
C PRO A 131 0.57 -3.21 14.66
N ILE A 132 0.74 -2.51 13.53
CA ILE A 132 0.69 -1.06 13.49
C ILE A 132 -0.67 -0.63 14.08
N LEU A 133 -0.65 0.07 15.22
CA LEU A 133 -1.86 0.56 15.86
C LEU A 133 -2.39 1.76 15.05
N VAL A 134 -3.33 1.49 14.14
CA VAL A 134 -4.03 2.54 13.40
C VAL A 134 -5.10 3.15 14.30
N ASP A 135 -4.84 4.37 14.80
CA ASP A 135 -5.88 5.18 15.43
C ASP A 135 -6.79 5.76 14.33
N TYR A 136 -8.03 5.25 14.25
CA TYR A 136 -9.00 5.69 13.24
C TYR A 136 -9.64 7.04 13.54
N LEU A 137 -9.45 7.58 14.75
CA LEU A 137 -9.96 8.90 15.13
C LEU A 137 -8.96 10.01 14.84
N ALA A 138 -7.68 9.65 14.69
CA ALA A 138 -6.63 10.56 14.27
C ALA A 138 -6.90 11.11 12.86
N LYS A 139 -7.15 12.42 12.78
CA LYS A 139 -7.57 13.09 11.55
C LYS A 139 -6.84 14.42 11.31
N ASP A 140 -5.76 14.67 12.04
CA ASP A 140 -4.93 15.86 11.90
C ASP A 140 -3.57 15.54 11.27
N PHE A 141 -2.90 16.59 10.79
CA PHE A 141 -1.58 16.51 10.18
C PHE A 141 -0.55 15.75 11.04
N ALA A 142 -0.47 16.06 12.33
CA ALA A 142 0.54 15.49 13.21
C ALA A 142 0.34 13.98 13.39
N SER A 143 -0.91 13.56 13.50
CA SER A 143 -1.29 12.16 13.66
C SER A 143 -1.09 11.38 12.36
N PHE A 144 -1.41 11.97 11.20
CA PHE A 144 -1.10 11.34 9.91
C PHE A 144 0.40 11.22 9.67
N LYS A 145 1.18 12.27 9.95
CA LYS A 145 2.66 12.23 9.86
C LYS A 145 3.21 11.11 10.73
N ARG A 146 2.74 11.01 11.97
CA ARG A 146 3.15 9.94 12.90
C ARG A 146 2.78 8.55 12.38
N LEU A 147 1.54 8.35 11.92
CA LEU A 147 1.08 7.06 11.40
C LEU A 147 1.91 6.61 10.20
N ILE A 148 2.21 7.51 9.27
CA ILE A 148 3.05 7.20 8.10
C ILE A 148 4.48 6.84 8.55
N LEU A 149 5.06 7.58 9.50
CA LEU A 149 6.39 7.27 10.02
C LEU A 149 6.45 5.95 10.80
N ASP A 150 5.41 5.65 11.58
CA ASP A 150 5.29 4.38 12.31
C ASP A 150 5.15 3.20 11.32
N SER A 151 4.41 3.40 10.22
CA SER A 151 4.31 2.44 9.11
C SER A 151 5.66 2.23 8.41
N ILE A 152 6.38 3.30 8.10
CA ILE A 152 7.71 3.23 7.47
C ILE A 152 8.71 2.53 8.40
N ALA A 153 8.68 2.83 9.70
CA ALA A 153 9.55 2.19 10.68
C ALA A 153 9.29 0.68 10.82
N HIS A 154 8.05 0.25 10.59
CA HIS A 154 7.66 -1.15 10.59
C HIS A 154 8.08 -1.88 9.31
N GLU A 155 7.81 -1.30 8.13
CA GLU A 155 8.12 -1.96 6.84
C GLU A 155 9.60 -1.86 6.45
N LEU A 156 10.28 -0.77 6.84
CA LEU A 156 11.65 -0.44 6.47
C LEU A 156 12.48 -0.05 7.71
N PRO A 157 12.77 -1.00 8.62
CA PRO A 157 13.49 -0.72 9.88
C PRO A 157 14.94 -0.24 9.67
N ALA A 158 15.53 -0.47 8.49
CA ALA A 158 16.85 0.04 8.13
C ALA A 158 16.89 1.56 7.89
N MET A 159 15.74 2.21 7.70
CA MET A 159 15.67 3.65 7.51
C MET A 159 15.94 4.37 8.83
N THR A 160 17.17 4.89 8.96
CA THR A 160 17.65 5.50 10.21
C THR A 160 17.54 7.03 10.18
N GLU A 161 17.50 7.63 8.99
CA GLU A 161 17.49 9.08 8.82
C GLU A 161 16.10 9.65 9.14
N ARG A 162 16.07 10.59 10.10
CA ARG A 162 14.85 11.24 10.62
C ARG A 162 15.02 12.76 10.75
N HIS A 163 15.96 13.32 9.99
CA HIS A 163 16.21 14.77 10.01
C HIS A 163 15.08 15.52 9.31
N GLU A 164 14.68 16.67 9.87
CA GLU A 164 13.58 17.47 9.32
C GLU A 164 13.87 18.00 7.92
N ALA A 165 15.15 18.15 7.56
CA ALA A 165 15.60 18.54 6.23
C ALA A 165 15.75 17.37 5.24
N ASP A 166 15.44 16.14 5.65
CA ASP A 166 15.48 14.97 4.77
C ASP A 166 14.32 15.00 3.77
N VAL A 167 14.61 14.69 2.52
CA VAL A 167 13.62 14.58 1.44
C VAL A 167 12.55 13.55 1.77
N ALA A 168 12.92 12.43 2.40
CA ALA A 168 11.95 11.41 2.79
C ALA A 168 10.92 11.98 3.80
N ILE A 169 11.38 12.77 4.77
CA ILE A 169 10.51 13.44 5.74
C ILE A 169 9.65 14.51 5.06
N ALA A 170 10.22 15.31 4.15
CA ALA A 170 9.45 16.30 3.40
C ALA A 170 8.31 15.68 2.57
N VAL A 171 8.54 14.52 1.95
CA VAL A 171 7.49 13.76 1.25
C VAL A 171 6.41 13.31 2.22
N VAL A 172 6.79 12.79 3.39
CA VAL A 172 5.83 12.40 4.44
C VAL A 172 4.99 13.60 4.90
N GLU A 173 5.59 14.78 5.03
CA GLU A 173 4.86 16.00 5.40
C GLU A 173 3.86 16.43 4.32
N VAL A 174 4.25 16.40 3.05
CA VAL A 174 3.32 16.71 1.95
C VAL A 174 2.15 15.73 1.92
N LEU A 175 2.41 14.44 2.13
CA LEU A 175 1.36 13.42 2.21
C LEU A 175 0.44 13.64 3.42
N ALA A 176 1.00 13.93 4.59
CA ALA A 176 0.23 14.23 5.79
C ALA A 176 -0.65 15.48 5.62
N PHE A 177 -0.14 16.52 4.94
CA PHE A 177 -0.90 17.71 4.61
C PHE A 177 -2.07 17.41 3.67
N ALA A 178 -1.83 16.61 2.62
CA ALA A 178 -2.90 16.19 1.70
C ALA A 178 -3.97 15.33 2.41
N ALA A 179 -3.55 14.45 3.33
CA ALA A 179 -4.46 13.61 4.12
C ALA A 179 -5.34 14.44 5.05
N ASP A 180 -4.77 15.42 5.77
CA ASP A 180 -5.51 16.34 6.64
C ASP A 180 -6.57 17.13 5.85
N HIS A 181 -6.17 17.69 4.70
CA HIS A 181 -7.10 18.40 3.84
C HIS A 181 -8.22 17.48 3.32
N LEU A 182 -7.90 16.26 2.88
CA LEU A 182 -8.91 15.29 2.42
C LEU A 182 -9.85 14.88 3.56
N SER A 183 -9.33 14.69 4.77
CA SER A 183 -10.11 14.38 5.98
C SER A 183 -11.14 15.48 6.26
N TYR A 184 -10.75 16.75 6.16
CA TYR A 184 -11.67 17.88 6.27
C TYR A 184 -12.78 17.83 5.21
N PHE A 185 -12.44 17.54 3.95
CA PHE A 185 -13.45 17.41 2.89
C PHE A 185 -14.40 16.24 3.14
N GLN A 186 -13.90 15.12 3.63
CA GLN A 186 -14.73 13.97 3.97
C GLN A 186 -15.75 14.32 5.05
N ASP A 187 -15.35 15.03 6.10
CA ASP A 187 -16.26 15.45 7.18
C ASP A 187 -17.31 16.45 6.66
N ALA A 188 -16.92 17.37 5.76
CA ALA A 188 -17.84 18.28 5.10
C ALA A 188 -18.86 17.53 4.24
N VAL A 189 -18.43 16.54 3.47
CA VAL A 189 -19.31 15.70 2.63
C VAL A 189 -20.22 14.82 3.49
N ALA A 190 -19.70 14.23 4.57
CA ALA A 190 -20.45 13.41 5.51
C ALA A 190 -21.57 14.21 6.18
N THR A 191 -21.31 15.48 6.53
CA THR A 191 -22.33 16.39 7.06
C THR A 191 -23.47 16.60 6.05
N GLU A 192 -23.18 16.62 4.75
CA GLU A 192 -24.18 16.79 3.69
C GLU A 192 -24.90 15.48 3.28
N ALA A 193 -24.45 14.33 3.77
CA ALA A 193 -24.93 13.01 3.36
C ALA A 193 -26.35 12.68 3.86
N TYR A 194 -26.80 13.31 4.95
CA TYR A 194 -28.11 13.05 5.55
C TYR A 194 -28.97 14.31 5.60
N LEU A 195 -30.29 14.15 5.42
CA LEU A 195 -31.23 15.27 5.43
C LEU A 195 -31.19 16.08 6.74
N GLN A 196 -30.99 15.40 7.87
CA GLN A 196 -30.96 16.03 9.20
C GLN A 196 -29.69 16.86 9.43
N THR A 197 -28.57 16.52 8.79
CA THR A 197 -27.27 17.17 9.00
C THR A 197 -26.87 18.13 7.88
N ALA A 198 -27.47 17.98 6.70
CA ALA A 198 -27.14 18.77 5.51
C ALA A 198 -27.38 20.26 5.73
N ARG A 199 -26.37 21.08 5.40
CA ARG A 199 -26.43 22.54 5.55
C ARG A 199 -26.67 23.24 4.20
N ARG A 200 -26.28 22.61 3.09
CA ARG A 200 -26.48 23.19 1.76
C ARG A 200 -27.89 22.87 1.24
N ARG A 201 -28.60 23.92 0.81
CA ARG A 201 -29.95 23.80 0.21
C ARG A 201 -30.00 22.86 -1.00
N VAL A 202 -28.92 22.78 -1.78
CA VAL A 202 -28.80 21.86 -2.92
C VAL A 202 -28.80 20.39 -2.46
N SER A 203 -28.08 20.07 -1.39
CA SER A 203 -28.05 18.71 -0.80
C SER A 203 -29.43 18.33 -0.27
N VAL A 204 -30.04 19.21 0.53
CA VAL A 204 -31.40 19.04 1.07
C VAL A 204 -32.41 18.79 -0.06
N ARG A 205 -32.34 19.56 -1.14
CA ARG A 205 -33.20 19.35 -2.31
C ARG A 205 -33.01 17.99 -2.95
N ARG A 206 -31.76 17.51 -3.08
CA ARG A 206 -31.46 16.19 -3.65
C ARG A 206 -32.04 15.08 -2.77
N HIS A 207 -31.85 15.17 -1.46
CA HIS A 207 -32.44 14.25 -0.48
C HIS A 207 -33.96 14.25 -0.50
N ALA A 208 -34.58 15.44 -0.53
CA ALA A 208 -36.03 15.58 -0.57
C ALA A 208 -36.65 14.97 -1.83
N ARG A 209 -35.97 15.03 -2.97
CA ARG A 209 -36.43 14.39 -4.21
C ARG A 209 -36.51 12.86 -4.10
N LEU A 210 -35.66 12.23 -3.29
CA LEU A 210 -35.69 10.77 -3.09
C LEU A 210 -36.98 10.32 -2.39
N VAL A 211 -37.55 11.16 -1.53
CA VAL A 211 -38.83 10.89 -0.83
C VAL A 211 -40.04 11.50 -1.55
N GLY A 212 -39.87 11.95 -2.80
CA GLY A 212 -40.94 12.55 -3.61
C GLY A 212 -41.31 13.98 -3.24
N TYR A 213 -40.56 14.64 -2.34
CA TYR A 213 -40.83 16.03 -1.95
C TYR A 213 -40.08 17.02 -2.86
N ARG A 214 -40.81 17.95 -3.47
CA ARG A 214 -40.23 19.05 -4.28
C ARG A 214 -40.08 20.30 -3.41
N LEU A 215 -38.83 20.65 -3.11
CA LEU A 215 -38.51 21.88 -2.37
C LEU A 215 -38.89 23.13 -3.18
N HIS A 216 -39.69 24.02 -2.60
CA HIS A 216 -40.12 25.26 -3.26
C HIS A 216 -38.95 26.21 -3.52
N GLU A 217 -38.99 27.00 -4.60
CA GLU A 217 -37.96 28.00 -4.95
C GLU A 217 -38.10 29.35 -4.24
N GLY A 218 -39.05 29.44 -3.32
CA GLY A 218 -39.53 30.70 -2.78
C GLY A 218 -40.84 31.06 -3.46
N CYS A 219 -41.66 31.87 -2.79
CA CYS A 219 -42.93 32.34 -3.32
C CYS A 219 -42.96 33.85 -3.20
N THR A 220 -43.47 34.53 -4.23
CA THR A 220 -43.85 35.94 -4.12
C THR A 220 -44.90 36.07 -3.01
N PRO A 221 -44.82 37.08 -2.14
CA PRO A 221 -45.85 37.29 -1.13
C PRO A 221 -47.24 37.38 -1.79
N ARG A 222 -48.22 36.70 -1.18
CA ARG A 222 -49.62 36.70 -1.63
C ARG A 222 -50.47 37.22 -0.50
N VAL A 223 -51.31 38.21 -0.80
CA VAL A 223 -52.22 38.83 0.16
C VAL A 223 -53.58 39.00 -0.49
N TRP A 224 -54.63 38.90 0.32
CA TRP A 224 -55.98 39.26 -0.07
C TRP A 224 -56.19 40.74 0.22
N MET A 225 -56.71 41.49 -0.75
CA MET A 225 -57.01 42.91 -0.60
C MET A 225 -58.50 43.13 -0.82
N HIS A 226 -59.11 43.92 0.06
CA HIS A 226 -60.47 44.43 -0.13
C HIS A 226 -60.37 45.85 -0.67
N VAL A 227 -61.12 46.15 -1.73
CA VAL A 227 -61.14 47.47 -2.37
C VAL A 227 -62.59 47.89 -2.49
N GLU A 228 -62.91 49.09 -2.04
CA GLU A 228 -64.23 49.70 -2.18
C GLU A 228 -64.19 50.68 -3.35
N PRO A 229 -64.77 50.32 -4.51
CA PRO A 229 -64.74 51.21 -5.67
C PRO A 229 -65.84 52.27 -5.57
N LEU A 230 -65.56 53.47 -6.07
CA LEU A 230 -66.56 54.56 -6.13
C LEU A 230 -67.67 54.27 -7.15
N THR A 231 -67.40 53.45 -8.16
CA THR A 231 -68.33 53.04 -9.21
C THR A 231 -68.12 51.57 -9.58
N ALA A 232 -69.10 50.94 -10.22
CA ALA A 232 -68.95 49.57 -10.69
C ALA A 232 -67.78 49.46 -11.68
N PHE A 233 -66.80 48.62 -11.34
CA PHE A 233 -65.56 48.44 -12.10
C PHE A 233 -65.13 46.98 -12.06
N GLU A 234 -64.72 46.42 -13.20
CA GLU A 234 -64.13 45.09 -13.30
C GLU A 234 -62.60 45.18 -13.19
N LEU A 235 -62.01 44.44 -12.25
CA LEU A 235 -60.57 44.46 -12.05
C LEU A 235 -59.88 43.42 -12.97
N PRO A 236 -59.06 43.84 -13.95
CA PRO A 236 -58.43 42.91 -14.87
C PRO A 236 -57.35 42.06 -14.19
N ARG A 237 -57.16 40.83 -14.68
CA ARG A 237 -56.06 39.97 -14.22
C ARG A 237 -54.71 40.63 -14.53
N GLY A 238 -53.83 40.68 -13.54
CA GLY A 238 -52.52 41.33 -13.66
C GLY A 238 -52.53 42.82 -13.32
N PHE A 239 -53.62 43.33 -12.75
CA PHE A 239 -53.67 44.68 -12.19
C PHE A 239 -52.53 44.86 -11.18
N ALA A 240 -51.63 45.82 -11.47
CA ALA A 240 -50.45 46.05 -10.66
C ALA A 240 -50.83 46.84 -9.40
N VAL A 241 -50.44 46.31 -8.23
CA VAL A 241 -50.60 46.98 -6.94
C VAL A 241 -49.21 47.12 -6.32
N ALA A 242 -48.89 48.31 -5.84
CA ALA A 242 -47.64 48.60 -5.16
C ALA A 242 -47.91 48.86 -3.68
N THR A 243 -47.01 48.40 -2.81
CA THR A 243 -47.02 48.72 -1.37
C THR A 243 -45.78 49.56 -1.07
N GLY A 244 -45.97 50.85 -0.83
CA GLY A 244 -44.90 51.80 -0.52
C GLY A 244 -45.46 53.22 -0.45
N SER A 245 -44.83 54.08 0.35
CA SER A 245 -45.19 55.50 0.49
C SER A 245 -44.57 56.40 -0.60
N ASP A 246 -44.00 55.82 -1.65
CA ASP A 246 -43.44 56.57 -2.77
C ASP A 246 -44.56 57.05 -3.69
N ASP A 247 -44.99 58.28 -3.39
CA ASP A 247 -46.05 59.06 -4.04
C ASP A 247 -45.83 59.26 -5.56
N ALA A 248 -44.65 58.90 -6.07
CA ALA A 248 -44.28 58.96 -7.49
C ALA A 248 -44.92 57.86 -8.35
N MET A 249 -45.30 56.70 -7.77
CA MET A 249 -45.98 55.64 -8.53
C MET A 249 -47.50 55.70 -8.46
N ALA A 250 -48.07 56.34 -7.44
CA ALA A 250 -49.52 56.46 -7.27
C ALA A 250 -50.22 57.27 -8.38
N ARG A 251 -49.47 58.13 -9.10
CA ARG A 251 -49.99 59.00 -10.16
C ARG A 251 -50.07 58.40 -11.57
N ARG A 252 -49.74 57.12 -11.76
CA ARG A 252 -49.70 56.50 -13.11
C ARG A 252 -50.85 55.55 -13.44
N VAL A 253 -51.81 55.38 -12.54
CA VAL A 253 -52.97 54.51 -12.80
C VAL A 253 -54.22 55.21 -12.29
N PHE A 254 -54.61 56.33 -12.91
CA PHE A 254 -55.99 56.80 -13.04
C PHE A 254 -56.03 57.84 -14.17
#